data_AF-A0A226M9M7-F1
#
_entry.id   AF-A0A226M9M7-F1
#
_cell.length_a   1.000
_cell.length_b   1.000
_cell.length_c   1.000
_cell.angle_alpha   90.00
_cell.angle_beta   90.00
_cell.angle_gamma   90.00
#
_symmetry.space_group_name_H-M   'P 1'
#
loop_
_entity.id
_entity.type
_entity.pdbx_description
1 polymer ?
#
loop_
_entity_poly.entity_id
_entity_poly.type
_entity_poly.pdbx_seq_one_letter_code
_entity_poly.pdbx_strand_id
1 'polypeptide(L)'
;GDVGGARTLQKKWTTFLKARLLCSAPEQQLHFNRLQAVFTLPGARWQDTAFFGVFQARWGDVDVSAVCRYHILEVKKAFEGPYKEYREQAQKWGRYSDEVPSPRPGA
;
A
#
# COMPACT_ATOMS: atom_id res chain seq x y z
N GLY A 1 -6.48 13.79 -14.84
CA GLY A 1 -5.26 13.79 -14.01
C GLY A 1 -5.46 14.74 -12.85
N ASP A 2 -4.84 14.48 -11.70
CA ASP A 2 -4.98 15.31 -10.50
C ASP A 2 -4.34 16.69 -10.72
N VAL A 3 -5.11 17.75 -10.45
CA VAL A 3 -4.70 19.16 -10.60
C VAL A 3 -4.66 19.91 -9.25
N GLY A 4 -4.94 19.18 -8.16
CA GLY A 4 -5.07 19.71 -6.81
C GLY A 4 -6.43 20.33 -6.50
N GLY A 5 -6.59 20.76 -5.24
CA GLY A 5 -7.85 21.30 -4.73
C GLY A 5 -8.08 22.76 -5.10
N ALA A 6 -9.35 23.17 -5.18
CA ALA A 6 -9.72 24.54 -5.54
C ALA A 6 -9.33 25.60 -4.50
N ARG A 7 -9.24 25.22 -3.21
CA ARG A 7 -8.97 26.14 -2.09
C ARG A 7 -7.83 25.65 -1.18
N THR A 8 -8.09 24.64 -0.36
CA THR A 8 -7.16 24.18 0.69
C THR A 8 -5.93 23.45 0.14
N LEU A 9 -6.13 22.63 -0.89
CA LEU A 9 -5.11 21.73 -1.46
C LEU A 9 -4.62 22.21 -2.83
N GLN A 10 -4.57 23.51 -3.07
CA GLN A 10 -4.03 24.05 -4.32
C GLN A 10 -2.60 23.55 -4.56
N LYS A 11 -2.33 23.05 -5.78
CA LYS A 11 -1.04 22.45 -6.18
C LYS A 11 -0.57 21.27 -5.30
N LYS A 12 -1.50 20.60 -4.60
CA LYS A 12 -1.24 19.39 -3.80
C LYS A 12 -2.13 18.25 -4.28
N TRP A 13 -1.62 17.02 -4.26
CA TRP A 13 -2.39 15.84 -4.63
C TRP A 13 -3.69 15.73 -3.79
N THR A 14 -4.80 15.54 -4.48
CA THR A 14 -6.13 15.21 -3.92
C THR A 14 -6.49 13.74 -4.13
N THR A 15 -5.74 13.01 -4.98
CA THR A 15 -5.94 11.58 -5.23
C THR A 15 -4.83 10.69 -4.66
N PHE A 16 -3.92 11.23 -3.85
CA PHE A 16 -2.85 10.45 -3.25
C PHE A 16 -3.36 9.48 -2.19
N LEU A 17 -3.11 8.18 -2.39
CA LEU A 17 -3.34 7.12 -1.41
C LEU A 17 -2.09 6.24 -1.27
N LYS A 18 -1.93 5.59 -0.12
CA LYS A 18 -0.87 4.58 0.09
C LYS A 18 -1.37 3.38 0.88
N ALA A 19 -0.84 2.21 0.56
CA ALA A 19 -1.11 0.95 1.27
C ALA A 19 0.22 0.26 1.63
N ARG A 20 0.19 -0.61 2.65
CA ARG A 20 1.36 -1.39 3.06
C ARG A 20 1.51 -2.61 2.14
N LEU A 21 2.72 -2.83 1.63
CA LEU A 21 3.10 -4.11 1.04
C LEU A 21 3.53 -5.07 2.16
N LEU A 22 2.90 -6.22 2.25
CA LEU A 22 3.26 -7.28 3.18
C LEU A 22 4.17 -8.27 2.46
N CYS A 23 5.40 -8.44 2.94
CA CYS A 23 6.29 -9.53 2.57
C CYS A 23 6.73 -10.21 3.86
N SER A 24 6.33 -11.46 4.06
CA SER A 24 6.54 -12.17 5.33
C SER A 24 6.59 -13.67 5.11
N ALA A 25 7.28 -14.34 6.02
CA ALA A 25 7.34 -15.79 6.12
C ALA A 25 6.84 -16.18 7.53
N PRO A 26 5.51 -16.42 7.68
CA PRO A 26 4.87 -16.59 8.99
C PRO A 26 5.44 -17.77 9.78
N GLU A 27 5.89 -18.82 9.09
CA GLU A 27 6.44 -20.03 9.68
C GLU A 27 7.78 -19.77 10.39
N GLN A 28 8.57 -18.78 9.96
CA GLN A 28 9.75 -18.29 10.69
C GLN A 28 9.50 -17.00 11.46
N GLN A 29 8.24 -16.53 11.53
CA GLN A 29 7.86 -15.25 12.15
C GLN A 29 8.64 -14.04 11.60
N LEU A 30 8.99 -14.07 10.30
CA LEU A 30 9.79 -13.02 9.66
C LEU A 30 8.92 -12.05 8.86
N HIS A 31 9.21 -10.76 9.02
CA HIS A 31 8.65 -9.67 8.21
C HIS A 31 9.76 -8.91 7.49
N PHE A 32 9.70 -8.88 6.17
CA PHE A 32 10.67 -8.20 5.32
C PHE A 32 10.18 -6.78 5.02
N ASN A 33 10.56 -5.83 5.88
CA ASN A 33 10.02 -4.47 5.86
C ASN A 33 10.88 -3.46 5.09
N ARG A 34 12.08 -3.83 4.61
CA ARG A 34 12.93 -2.92 3.82
C ARG A 34 12.86 -3.26 2.33
N LEU A 35 12.05 -2.53 1.57
CA LEU A 35 12.02 -2.65 0.11
C LEU A 35 13.33 -2.12 -0.49
N GLN A 36 14.00 -2.91 -1.33
CA GLN A 36 15.26 -2.57 -1.99
C GLN A 36 15.07 -2.27 -3.48
N ALA A 37 14.27 -3.08 -4.16
CA ALA A 37 14.03 -2.95 -5.61
C ALA A 37 12.61 -3.41 -5.96
N VAL A 38 12.09 -2.86 -7.06
CA VAL A 38 10.80 -3.25 -7.65
C VAL A 38 10.98 -3.49 -9.14
N PHE A 39 10.33 -4.53 -9.65
CA PHE A 39 10.19 -4.79 -11.08
C PHE A 39 8.71 -4.97 -11.43
N THR A 40 8.30 -4.40 -12.56
CA THR A 40 6.95 -4.56 -13.10
C THR A 40 6.99 -5.52 -14.27
N LEU A 41 6.22 -6.60 -14.17
CA LEU A 41 6.02 -7.56 -15.24
C LEU A 41 4.63 -7.33 -15.86
N PRO A 42 4.55 -6.75 -17.07
CA PRO A 42 3.28 -6.57 -17.76
C PRO A 42 2.68 -7.93 -18.15
N GLY A 43 1.37 -8.06 -18.00
CA GLY A 43 0.63 -9.19 -18.56
C GLY A 43 0.05 -8.87 -19.94
N ALA A 44 -0.65 -9.83 -20.54
CA ALA A 44 -1.33 -9.62 -21.83
C ALA A 44 -2.41 -8.53 -21.75
N ARG A 45 -3.07 -8.41 -20.59
CA ARG A 45 -3.93 -7.28 -20.24
C ARG A 45 -3.37 -6.59 -19.00
N TRP A 46 -3.74 -5.32 -18.80
CA TRP A 46 -3.27 -4.58 -17.63
C TRP A 46 -3.64 -5.28 -16.32
N GLN A 47 -4.80 -5.93 -16.25
CA GLN A 47 -5.27 -6.66 -15.07
C GLN A 47 -4.34 -7.79 -14.67
N ASP A 48 -3.56 -8.35 -15.61
CA ASP A 48 -2.66 -9.47 -15.39
C ASP A 48 -1.25 -8.99 -14.98
N THR A 49 -1.06 -7.68 -14.75
CA THR A 49 0.23 -7.08 -14.35
C THR A 49 0.62 -7.51 -12.94
N ALA A 50 1.87 -7.96 -12.81
CA ALA A 50 2.48 -8.33 -11.54
C ALA A 50 3.65 -7.40 -11.18
N PHE A 51 3.76 -7.09 -9.89
CA PHE A 51 4.90 -6.38 -9.31
C PHE A 51 5.72 -7.36 -8.48
N PHE A 52 7.02 -7.36 -8.67
CA PHE A 52 7.97 -8.10 -7.85
C PHE A 52 8.74 -7.09 -7.00
N GLY A 53 8.79 -7.33 -5.69
CA GLY A 53 9.59 -6.54 -4.77
C GLY A 53 10.66 -7.40 -4.11
N VAL A 54 11.90 -6.90 -4.08
CA VAL A 54 12.99 -7.48 -3.30
C VAL A 54 13.00 -6.77 -1.94
N PHE A 55 12.83 -7.52 -0.87
CA PHE A 55 12.79 -7.01 0.49
C PHE A 55 13.91 -7.61 1.34
N GLN A 56 14.33 -6.87 2.35
CA GLN A 56 15.30 -7.32 3.35
C GLN A 56 14.72 -7.25 4.76
N ALA A 57 15.22 -8.14 5.62
CA ALA A 57 15.02 -8.14 7.06
C ALA A 57 16.33 -8.49 7.78
N ARG A 58 16.38 -8.20 9.08
CA ARG A 58 17.41 -8.71 9.99
C ARG A 58 16.82 -9.89 10.76
N TRP A 59 17.52 -11.02 10.76
CA TRP A 59 17.17 -12.17 11.59
C TRP A 59 18.36 -12.51 12.49
N GLY A 60 18.28 -12.10 13.75
CA GLY A 60 19.46 -12.02 14.62
C GLY A 60 20.51 -11.09 14.00
N ASP A 61 21.72 -11.61 13.82
CA ASP A 61 22.84 -10.88 13.23
C ASP A 61 23.00 -11.10 11.72
N VAL A 62 22.05 -11.80 11.09
CA VAL A 62 22.10 -12.12 9.66
C VAL A 62 21.12 -11.25 8.88
N ASP A 63 21.57 -10.70 7.75
CA ASP A 63 20.69 -10.08 6.76
C ASP A 63 20.07 -11.16 5.88
N VAL A 64 18.74 -11.19 5.83
CA VAL A 64 17.96 -12.10 4.99
C VAL A 64 17.15 -11.30 3.97
N SER A 65 16.94 -11.90 2.80
CA SER A 65 16.19 -11.28 1.71
C SER A 65 15.02 -12.17 1.27
N ALA A 66 13.97 -11.56 0.74
CA ALA A 66 12.84 -12.24 0.14
C ALA A 66 12.39 -11.53 -1.14
N VAL A 67 11.81 -12.30 -2.07
CA VAL A 67 11.15 -11.76 -3.26
C VAL A 67 9.65 -12.03 -3.12
N CYS A 68 8.85 -10.98 -3.09
CA CYS A 68 7.39 -11.07 -3.01
C CYS A 68 6.74 -10.60 -4.32
N ARG A 69 5.68 -11.28 -4.72
CA ARG A 69 4.88 -10.96 -5.92
C ARG A 69 3.53 -10.36 -5.49
N TYR A 70 3.13 -9.26 -6.13
CA TYR A 70 1.85 -8.58 -5.93
C TYR A 70 1.12 -8.44 -7.25
N HIS A 71 -0.18 -8.72 -7.27
CA HIS A 71 -1.01 -8.57 -8.46
C HIS A 71 -1.70 -7.19 -8.46
N ILE A 72 -1.79 -6.52 -9.61
CA ILE A 72 -2.41 -5.19 -9.69
C ILE A 72 -3.85 -5.16 -9.16
N LEU A 73 -4.60 -6.25 -9.32
CA LEU A 73 -5.97 -6.32 -8.80
C LEU A 73 -6.03 -6.33 -7.27
N GLU A 74 -5.03 -6.92 -6.59
CA GLU A 74 -4.95 -6.86 -5.12
C GLU A 74 -4.56 -5.45 -4.64
N VAL A 75 -3.69 -4.75 -5.41
CA VAL A 75 -3.37 -3.34 -5.16
C VAL A 75 -4.61 -2.47 -5.30
N LYS A 76 -5.39 -2.66 -6.38
CA LYS A 76 -6.66 -1.96 -6.61
C LYS A 76 -7.65 -2.21 -5.47
N LYS A 77 -7.83 -3.47 -5.07
CA LYS A 77 -8.69 -3.87 -3.95
C LYS A 77 -8.28 -3.20 -2.63
N ALA A 78 -6.97 -3.03 -2.38
CA ALA A 78 -6.49 -2.32 -1.20
C ALA A 78 -6.90 -0.84 -1.20
N PHE A 79 -6.87 -0.16 -2.36
CA PHE A 79 -7.29 1.24 -2.49
C PHE A 79 -8.82 1.44 -2.47
N GLU A 80 -9.57 0.42 -2.89
CA GLU A 80 -11.05 0.38 -2.76
C GLU A 80 -11.51 0.00 -1.34
N GLY A 81 -10.58 -0.47 -0.50
CA GLY A 81 -10.83 -0.86 0.89
C GLY A 81 -11.03 0.30 1.88
N PRO A 82 -11.15 0.01 3.18
CA PRO A 82 -11.35 1.05 4.19
C PRO A 82 -10.10 1.93 4.35
N TYR A 83 -10.32 3.24 4.60
CA TYR A 83 -9.25 4.15 5.00
C TYR A 83 -8.79 3.85 6.44
N LYS A 84 -7.57 4.27 6.75
CA LYS A 84 -6.96 4.11 8.07
C LYS A 84 -7.01 5.44 8.81
N GLU A 85 -7.52 5.43 10.04
CA GLU A 85 -7.70 6.62 10.87
C GLU A 85 -7.05 6.43 12.24
N TYR A 86 -6.44 7.49 12.78
CA TYR A 86 -5.95 7.50 14.15
C TYR A 86 -7.10 7.87 15.09
N ARG A 87 -7.50 6.95 15.96
CA ARG A 87 -8.58 7.17 16.92
C ARG A 87 -7.99 7.74 18.20
N GLU A 88 -8.15 9.04 18.42
CA GLU A 88 -7.55 9.74 19.56
C GLU A 88 -7.98 9.15 20.91
N GLN A 89 -9.26 8.81 21.12
CA GLN A 89 -9.70 8.27 22.41
C GLN A 89 -9.04 6.93 22.75
N ALA A 90 -8.74 6.12 21.73
CA ALA A 90 -8.15 4.80 21.89
C ALA A 90 -6.63 4.78 21.67
N GLN A 91 -6.03 5.94 21.35
CA GLN A 91 -4.61 6.10 21.01
C GLN A 91 -4.09 5.01 20.05
N LYS A 92 -4.91 4.63 19.06
CA LYS A 92 -4.61 3.53 18.13
C LYS A 92 -5.14 3.79 16.75
N TRP A 93 -4.46 3.22 15.77
CA TRP A 93 -4.96 3.21 14.40
C TRP A 93 -6.10 2.20 14.24
N GLY A 94 -7.19 2.63 13.60
CA GLY A 94 -8.34 1.81 13.26
C GLY A 94 -8.74 1.97 11.80
N ARG A 95 -9.82 1.27 11.43
CA ARG A 95 -10.52 1.52 10.17
C ARG A 95 -11.39 2.77 10.35
N TYR A 96 -11.38 3.65 9.37
CA TYR A 96 -12.39 4.69 9.23
C TYR A 96 -13.74 4.02 9.00
N SER A 97 -14.77 4.44 9.73
CA SER A 97 -16.10 3.81 9.73
C SER A 97 -17.24 4.74 9.36
N ASP A 98 -16.98 6.03 9.23
CA ASP A 98 -18.01 7.00 8.87
C ASP A 98 -18.25 7.00 7.35
N GLU A 99 -19.20 7.83 6.90
CA GLU A 99 -19.55 7.92 5.49
C GLU A 99 -18.39 8.46 4.64
N VAL A 100 -17.98 7.67 3.64
CA VAL A 100 -16.93 8.06 2.70
C VAL A 100 -17.49 9.13 1.76
N PRO A 101 -16.83 10.31 1.62
CA PRO A 101 -17.29 11.37 0.73
C PRO A 101 -17.44 10.91 -0.73
N SER A 102 -18.35 11.58 -1.45
CA SER A 102 -18.54 11.41 -2.89
C SER A 102 -18.11 12.67 -3.65
N PRO A 103 -17.24 12.59 -4.68
CA PRO A 103 -16.59 11.37 -5.18
C PRO A 103 -15.59 10.79 -4.18
N ARG A 104 -15.37 9.47 -4.26
CA ARG A 104 -14.48 8.74 -3.35
C ARG A 104 -13.05 9.31 -3.41
N PRO A 105 -12.42 9.69 -2.29
CA PRO A 105 -11.04 10.17 -2.30
C PRO A 105 -10.07 9.18 -2.93
N GLY A 106 -9.30 9.61 -3.93
CA GLY A 106 -8.38 8.75 -4.69
C GLY A 106 -8.93 8.16 -5.99
N ALA A 107 -10.19 8.44 -6.33
CA ALA A 107 -10.79 8.08 -7.62
C ALA A 107 -10.32 8.97 -8.78
#